data_AF-A0A510JAK5-F1
#
_entry.id   AF-A0A510JAK5-F1
#
_cell.length_a   1.000
_cell.length_b   1.000
_cell.length_c   1.000
_cell.angle_alpha   90.00
_cell.angle_beta   90.00
_cell.angle_gamma   90.00
#
_symmetry.space_group_name_H-M   'P 1'
#
loop_
_entity.id
_entity.type
_entity.pdbx_description
1 polymer ?
#
loop_
_entity_poly.entity_id
_entity_poly.type
_entity_poly.pdbx_seq_one_letter_code
_entity_poly.pdbx_strand_id
1 'polypeptide(L)' 'MSRYTIINGKEYTKIVKKETFIKKKLKAYINLYKKAYENQDIHKNKTICSMSCLQYFHKELNIH' A
#
# COMPACT_ATOMS: atom_id res chain seq x y z
N MET A 1 -2.87 -27.42 -5.32
CA MET A 1 -3.63 -27.11 -4.08
C MET A 1 -3.80 -25.61 -3.97
N SER A 2 -5.03 -25.10 -4.10
CA SER A 2 -5.31 -23.68 -3.90
C SER A 2 -5.36 -23.40 -2.40
N ARG A 3 -4.52 -22.48 -1.90
CA ARG A 3 -4.55 -22.05 -0.49
C ARG A 3 -5.74 -21.13 -0.29
N TYR A 4 -6.82 -21.62 0.30
CA TYR A 4 -7.94 -20.77 0.74
C TYR A 4 -7.62 -20.17 2.11
N THR A 5 -7.42 -18.86 2.15
CA THR A 5 -7.35 -18.12 3.42
C THR A 5 -8.77 -17.92 3.94
N ILE A 6 -9.20 -18.77 4.87
CA ILE A 6 -10.50 -18.63 5.53
C ILE A 6 -10.34 -17.62 6.65
N ILE A 7 -10.81 -16.40 6.42
CA ILE A 7 -10.90 -15.39 7.48
C ILE A 7 -12.14 -15.73 8.32
N ASN A 8 -11.96 -15.87 9.62
CA ASN A 8 -13.07 -16.05 10.57
C ASN A 8 -14.09 -14.89 10.40
N GLY A 9 -15.40 -15.20 10.40
CA GLY A 9 -16.46 -14.20 10.24
C GLY A 9 -16.35 -12.99 11.18
N LYS A 10 -15.84 -13.15 12.41
CA LYS A 10 -15.57 -12.05 13.35
C LYS A 10 -14.44 -11.12 12.87
N GLU A 11 -13.37 -11.68 12.32
CA GLU A 11 -12.27 -10.89 11.73
C GLU A 11 -12.72 -10.19 10.45
N TYR A 12 -13.42 -10.90 9.58
CA TYR A 12 -14.00 -10.32 8.36
C TYR A 12 -14.88 -9.12 8.70
N THR A 13 -15.79 -9.27 9.67
CA THR A 13 -16.67 -8.19 10.10
C THR A 13 -15.91 -6.98 10.65
N LYS A 14 -14.80 -7.21 11.39
CA LYS A 14 -13.95 -6.12 11.91
C LYS A 14 -13.23 -5.38 10.77
N ILE A 15 -12.77 -6.09 9.75
CA ILE A 15 -12.09 -5.51 8.59
C ILE A 15 -13.08 -4.71 7.74
N VAL A 16 -14.23 -5.29 7.42
CA VAL A 16 -15.29 -4.63 6.63
C VAL A 16 -15.80 -3.37 7.34
N LYS A 17 -16.04 -3.43 8.66
CA LYS A 17 -16.43 -2.23 9.43
C LYS A 17 -15.37 -1.12 9.42
N LYS A 18 -14.11 -1.45 9.15
CA LYS A 18 -12.99 -0.50 9.05
C LYS A 18 -12.55 -0.23 7.61
N GLU A 19 -13.31 -0.69 6.61
CA GLU A 19 -12.93 -0.58 5.20
C GLU A 19 -12.60 0.86 4.80
N THR A 20 -13.45 1.82 5.17
CA THR A 20 -13.22 3.25 4.90
C THR A 20 -11.92 3.75 5.51
N PHE A 21 -11.62 3.33 6.75
CA PHE A 21 -10.38 3.70 7.43
C PHE A 21 -9.15 3.09 6.75
N ILE A 22 -9.23 1.81 6.38
CA ILE A 22 -8.16 1.08 5.69
C ILE A 22 -7.89 1.74 4.33
N LYS A 23 -8.94 2.00 3.53
CA LYS A 23 -8.85 2.72 2.25
C LYS A 23 -8.21 4.09 2.42
N LYS A 24 -8.59 4.86 3.45
CA LYS A 24 -8.00 6.17 3.74
C LYS A 24 -6.51 6.07 4.06
N LYS A 25 -6.11 5.09 4.88
CA LYS A 25 -4.70 4.86 5.23
C LYS A 25 -3.88 4.39 4.02
N LEU A 26 -4.43 3.49 3.20
CA LEU A 26 -3.78 3.03 1.98
C LEU A 26 -3.58 4.18 0.99
N LYS A 27 -4.60 5.02 0.78
CA LYS A 27 -4.49 6.21 -0.08
C LYS A 27 -3.41 7.19 0.42
N ALA A 28 -3.35 7.42 1.73
CA ALA A 28 -2.32 8.25 2.33
C ALA A 28 -0.91 7.68 2.11
N TYR A 29 -0.77 6.35 2.24
CA TYR A 29 0.49 5.65 1.98
C TYR A 29 0.93 5.76 0.51
N ILE A 30 0.02 5.56 -0.44
CA ILE A 30 0.30 5.72 -1.87
C ILE A 30 0.75 7.16 -2.19
N ASN A 31 0.07 8.16 -1.63
CA ASN A 31 0.46 9.56 -1.84
C ASN A 31 1.84 9.88 -1.25
N LEU A 32 2.16 9.31 -0.09
CA LEU A 32 3.50 9.45 0.51
C LEU A 32 4.57 8.80 -0.37
N TYR A 33 4.27 7.62 -0.90
CA TYR A 33 5.16 6.93 -1.83
C TYR A 33 5.44 7.75 -3.09
N LYS A 34 4.39 8.28 -3.74
CA LYS A 34 4.54 9.14 -4.93
C LYS A 34 5.44 10.35 -4.66
N LYS A 35 5.21 11.06 -3.55
CA LYS A 35 6.04 12.21 -3.15
C LYS A 35 7.50 11.82 -2.86
N ALA A 36 7.70 10.65 -2.24
CA ALA A 36 9.05 10.12 -1.99
C ALA A 36 9.74 9.75 -3.31
N TYR A 37 8.99 9.19 -4.27
CA TYR A 37 9.51 8.81 -5.57
C TYR A 37 9.94 10.02 -6.42
N GLU A 38 9.26 11.17 -6.29
CA GLU A 38 9.67 12.42 -6.93
C GLU A 38 10.97 13.02 -6.34
N ASN A 39 11.35 12.64 -5.11
CA ASN A 39 12.48 13.22 -4.37
C ASN A 39 13.43 12.12 -3.87
N GLN A 40 13.98 11.30 -4.78
CA GLN A 40 14.83 10.17 -4.42
C GLN A 40 16.24 10.54 -3.98
N ASP A 41 16.68 11.79 -4.19
CA ASP A 41 17.97 12.30 -3.70
C ASP A 41 18.08 12.20 -2.18
N ILE A 42 16.95 12.23 -1.48
CA ILE A 42 16.88 11.99 -0.04
C ILE A 42 16.98 10.49 0.21
N HIS A 43 18.04 10.04 0.89
CA HIS A 43 18.28 8.62 1.18
C HIS A 43 17.05 7.93 1.80
N LYS A 44 16.36 8.58 2.73
CA LYS A 44 15.14 8.04 3.35
C LYS A 44 14.05 7.72 2.31
N ASN A 45 13.84 8.61 1.34
CA ASN A 45 12.84 8.42 0.29
C ASN A 45 13.23 7.27 -0.65
N LYS A 46 14.52 7.18 -0.99
CA LYS A 46 15.06 6.05 -1.76
C LYS A 46 14.80 4.71 -1.07
N THR A 47 15.04 4.63 0.24
CA THR A 47 14.76 3.42 1.05
C THR A 47 13.27 3.07 1.07
N ILE A 48 12.40 4.08 1.24
CA ILE A 48 10.94 3.86 1.17
C ILE A 48 10.55 3.32 -0.22
N CYS A 49 11.13 3.88 -1.28
CA CYS A 49 10.81 3.48 -2.64
C CYS A 49 11.26 2.03 -2.95
N SER A 50 12.47 1.65 -2.51
CA SER A 50 13.05 0.33 -2.76
C SER A 50 12.50 -0.79 -1.86
N MET A 51 12.02 -0.47 -0.66
CA MET A 51 11.48 -1.47 0.28
C MET A 51 9.95 -1.60 0.20
N SER A 52 9.26 -0.69 -0.49
CA SER A 52 7.81 -0.79 -0.64
C SER A 52 7.41 -1.81 -1.71
N CYS A 53 6.29 -2.50 -1.49
CA CYS A 53 5.65 -3.30 -2.54
C CYS A 53 5.11 -2.43 -3.69
N LEU A 54 4.89 -1.12 -3.47
CA LEU A 54 4.40 -0.22 -4.52
C LEU A 54 5.38 -0.05 -5.69
N GLN A 55 6.65 -0.44 -5.52
CA GLN A 55 7.64 -0.45 -6.61
C GLN A 55 7.22 -1.35 -7.80
N TYR A 56 6.41 -2.38 -7.55
CA TYR A 56 5.94 -3.29 -8.60
C TYR A 56 4.66 -2.79 -9.29
N PHE A 57 4.08 -1.68 -8.82
CA PHE A 57 2.80 -1.16 -9.29
C PHE A 57 2.93 0.23 -9.93
N HIS A 58 4.12 0.62 -10.40
CA HIS A 58 4.34 1.94 -10.98
C HIS A 58 3.41 2.25 -12.15
N LYS A 59 3.12 1.24 -12.99
CA LYS A 59 2.18 1.37 -14.11
C LYS A 59 0.77 1.70 -13.63
N GLU A 60 0.27 0.98 -12.64
CA GLU A 60 -1.06 1.16 -12.04
C GLU A 60 -1.16 2.46 -11.25
N LEU A 61 -0.02 2.92 -10.72
CA LEU A 61 0.08 4.16 -9.96
C LEU A 61 0.35 5.39 -10.86
N ASN A 62 0.54 5.22 -12.17
CA ASN A 62 0.97 6.27 -13.11
C ASN A 62 2.26 6.97 -12.66
N ILE A 63 3.28 6.17 -12.33
CA ILE A 63 4.64 6.61 -12.00
C ILE A 63 5.54 6.20 -13.19
N HIS A 64 6.27 7.15 -13.75
CA HIS A 64 7.16 6.98 -14.91
C HIS A 64 8.61 7.23 -14.54
#